data_AF-A0A4Q2ZH95-F1
#
_entry.id   AF-A0A4Q2ZH95-F1
#
_cell.length_a   1.000
_cell.length_b   1.000
_cell.length_c   1.000
_cell.angle_alpha   90.00
_cell.angle_beta   90.00
_cell.angle_gamma   90.00
#
_symmetry.space_group_name_H-M   'P 1'
#
loop_
_entity.id
_entity.type
_entity.pdbx_description
1 polymer ?
#
loop_
_entity_poly.entity_id
_entity_poly.type
_entity_poly.pdbx_seq_one_letter_code
_entity_poly.pdbx_strand_id
1 'polypeptide(L)'
;MQIPLLDRWHLRRRADPHPFRSRGRKPLSFFGTLRLFAFLASSAFVLAVCGYFVLWLVIPEDSDIGMMYEIFKYHWSHPFHQIGLVSLCYALIATPVILSPEDPVRRWPKSSTLIIVILSLVIASPLGGVLWVLHDMRAGHVPEGQAFWDHIEWGARYAVSFSWLAILISFPYNLFGLVLGHLVTRQGYRMTLEPLPTAP
;
A
#
# COMPACT_ATOMS: atom_id res chain seq x y z
N MET A 1 -13.02 51.86 7.74
CA MET A 1 -13.93 50.77 7.34
C MET A 1 -13.34 49.45 7.82
N GLN A 2 -13.88 48.85 8.88
CA GLN A 2 -13.47 47.54 9.38
C GLN A 2 -14.28 46.47 8.66
N ILE A 3 -13.63 45.60 7.88
CA ILE A 3 -14.27 44.47 7.23
C ILE A 3 -14.62 43.44 8.33
N PRO A 4 -15.87 42.96 8.41
CA PRO A 4 -16.28 41.96 9.39
C PRO A 4 -15.40 40.70 9.30
N LEU A 5 -15.07 40.10 10.45
CA LEU A 5 -14.26 38.87 10.54
C LEU A 5 -14.84 37.70 9.71
N LEU A 6 -16.17 37.68 9.52
CA LEU A 6 -16.88 36.71 8.69
C LEU A 6 -16.57 36.85 7.19
N ASP A 7 -16.38 38.07 6.68
CA ASP A 7 -16.04 38.29 5.27
C ASP A 7 -14.60 37.83 4.95
N ARG A 8 -13.67 37.95 5.90
CA ARG A 8 -12.31 37.37 5.75
C ARG A 8 -12.35 35.85 5.62
N TRP A 9 -13.28 35.19 6.29
CA TRP A 9 -13.44 33.73 6.23
C TRP A 9 -13.96 33.27 4.85
N HIS A 10 -14.91 34.01 4.27
CA HIS A 10 -15.42 33.73 2.93
C HIS A 10 -14.41 34.07 1.83
N LEU A 11 -13.62 35.13 2.00
CA LEU A 11 -12.53 35.48 1.07
C LEU A 11 -11.39 34.46 1.10
N ARG A 12 -11.07 33.85 2.25
CA ARG A 12 -10.09 32.76 2.35
C ARG A 12 -10.52 31.47 1.64
N ARG A 13 -11.83 31.21 1.49
CA ARG A 13 -12.35 30.09 0.68
C ARG A 13 -12.41 30.41 -0.82
N ARG A 14 -12.44 31.68 -1.21
CA ARG A 14 -12.40 32.13 -2.61
C ARG A 14 -10.98 32.38 -3.12
N ALA A 15 -9.98 32.46 -2.24
CA ALA A 15 -8.58 32.28 -2.62
C ALA A 15 -8.42 30.85 -3.15
N ASP A 16 -8.44 30.75 -4.48
CA ASP A 16 -8.34 29.56 -5.33
C ASP A 16 -8.18 28.23 -4.55
N PRO A 17 -9.27 27.45 -4.30
CA PRO A 17 -9.20 26.23 -3.49
C PRO A 17 -8.33 25.13 -4.12
N HIS A 18 -7.80 25.37 -5.32
CA HIS A 18 -6.89 24.50 -6.02
C HIS A 18 -5.59 25.21 -6.37
N PRO A 19 -4.64 25.41 -5.43
CA PRO A 19 -3.27 25.81 -5.76
C PRO A 19 -2.53 24.80 -6.67
N PHE A 20 -3.19 23.70 -7.05
CA PHE A 20 -2.73 22.68 -7.97
C PHE A 20 -3.17 22.91 -9.43
N ARG A 21 -3.95 23.94 -9.74
CA ARG A 21 -4.59 24.10 -11.07
C ARG A 21 -3.66 24.46 -12.23
N SER A 22 -2.35 24.66 -12.01
CA SER A 22 -1.41 25.03 -13.07
C SER A 22 -0.07 24.27 -13.06
N ARG A 23 0.10 23.22 -12.25
CA ARG A 23 1.33 22.42 -12.34
C ARG A 23 1.24 21.46 -13.51
N GLY A 24 1.99 21.74 -14.58
CA GLY A 24 2.29 20.77 -15.62
C GLY A 24 2.89 19.50 -15.01
N ARG A 25 2.60 18.35 -15.61
CA ARG A 25 3.28 17.09 -15.29
C ARG A 25 4.46 16.95 -16.23
N LYS A 26 5.63 16.64 -15.68
CA LYS A 26 6.76 16.20 -16.50
C LYS A 26 6.46 14.79 -17.02
N PRO A 27 6.66 14.51 -18.31
CA PRO A 27 6.83 13.12 -18.73
C PRO A 27 8.02 12.55 -17.95
N LEU A 28 7.75 11.52 -17.14
CA LEU A 28 8.79 10.90 -16.34
C LEU A 28 9.65 10.03 -17.24
N SER A 29 10.97 10.21 -17.16
CA SER A 29 11.92 9.29 -17.76
C SER A 29 11.81 7.91 -17.09
N PHE A 30 12.39 6.88 -17.73
CA PHE A 30 12.50 5.55 -17.13
C PHE A 30 13.07 5.61 -15.68
N PHE A 31 14.15 6.38 -15.48
CA PHE A 31 14.73 6.59 -14.15
C PHE A 31 13.79 7.32 -13.18
N GLY A 32 12.98 8.26 -13.68
CA GLY A 32 11.95 8.93 -12.90
C GLY A 32 10.87 7.96 -12.41
N THR A 33 10.42 7.06 -13.28
CA THR A 33 9.47 5.99 -12.95
C THR A 33 10.04 5.02 -11.93
N LEU A 34 11.29 4.56 -12.13
CA LEU A 34 11.96 3.67 -11.18
C LEU A 34 12.12 4.34 -9.80
N ARG A 35 12.47 5.62 -9.77
CA ARG A 35 12.56 6.39 -8.52
C ARG A 35 11.22 6.49 -7.80
N LEU A 36 10.13 6.73 -8.55
CA LEU A 36 8.77 6.75 -7.98
C LEU A 36 8.39 5.39 -7.41
N PHE A 37 8.60 4.31 -8.17
CA PHE A 37 8.33 2.95 -7.71
C PHE A 37 9.10 2.62 -6.43
N ALA A 38 10.41 2.87 -6.42
CA ALA A 38 11.27 2.60 -5.27
C ALA A 38 10.82 3.43 -4.04
N PHE A 39 10.45 4.70 -4.23
CA PHE A 39 9.92 5.55 -3.17
C PHE A 39 8.63 4.96 -2.58
N LEU A 40 7.68 4.56 -3.43
CA LEU A 40 6.41 3.99 -2.98
C LEU A 40 6.61 2.66 -2.24
N ALA A 41 7.45 1.77 -2.78
CA ALA A 41 7.73 0.46 -2.19
C ALA A 41 8.41 0.60 -0.82
N SER A 42 9.49 1.37 -0.74
CA SER A 42 10.25 1.57 0.51
C SER A 42 9.43 2.31 1.58
N SER A 43 8.67 3.34 1.19
CA SER A 43 7.83 4.09 2.14
C SER A 43 6.69 3.21 2.68
N ALA A 44 6.00 2.46 1.80
CA ALA A 44 4.97 1.53 2.22
C ALA A 44 5.52 0.44 3.15
N PHE A 45 6.69 -0.11 2.82
CA PHE A 45 7.37 -1.12 3.63
C PHE A 45 7.71 -0.60 5.02
N VAL A 46 8.42 0.54 5.12
CA VAL A 46 8.83 1.11 6.41
C VAL A 46 7.59 1.42 7.27
N LEU A 47 6.55 2.02 6.69
CA LEU A 47 5.36 2.37 7.45
C LEU A 47 4.56 1.13 7.89
N ALA A 48 4.48 0.09 7.06
CA ALA A 48 3.85 -1.17 7.41
C ALA A 48 4.62 -1.90 8.52
N VAL A 49 5.96 -1.88 8.49
CA VAL A 49 6.82 -2.38 9.57
C VAL A 49 6.56 -1.61 10.88
N CYS A 50 6.51 -0.28 10.83
CA CYS A 50 6.16 0.53 12.01
C CYS A 50 4.76 0.17 12.54
N GLY A 51 3.77 0.00 11.66
CA GLY A 51 2.41 -0.42 12.02
C GLY A 51 2.38 -1.80 12.67
N TYR A 52 3.14 -2.75 12.12
CA TYR A 52 3.30 -4.08 12.68
C TYR A 52 3.88 -4.03 14.10
N PHE A 53 4.94 -3.26 14.34
CA PHE A 53 5.50 -3.08 15.68
C PHE A 53 4.51 -2.42 16.65
N VAL A 54 3.74 -1.42 16.21
CA VAL A 54 2.71 -0.80 17.06
C VAL A 54 1.62 -1.81 17.44
N LEU A 55 1.17 -2.64 16.48
CA LEU A 55 0.21 -3.70 16.79
C LEU A 55 0.78 -4.75 17.74
N TRP A 56 2.04 -5.11 17.56
CA TRP A 56 2.72 -6.08 18.43
C TRP A 56 2.79 -5.60 19.89
N LEU A 57 2.89 -4.29 20.15
CA LEU A 57 2.85 -3.74 21.51
C LEU A 57 1.46 -3.80 22.16
N VAL A 58 0.39 -3.91 21.36
CA VAL A 58 -1.00 -3.83 21.83
C VAL A 58 -1.67 -5.20 21.88
N ILE A 59 -1.26 -6.13 21.01
CA ILE A 59 -1.82 -7.49 20.93
C ILE A 59 -0.95 -8.40 21.81
N PRO A 60 -1.48 -8.93 22.93
CA PRO A 60 -0.74 -9.87 23.78
C PRO A 60 -0.32 -11.10 22.98
N GLU A 61 0.89 -11.60 23.22
CA GLU A 61 1.43 -12.82 22.59
C GLU A 61 0.48 -14.02 22.79
N ASP A 62 -0.22 -14.06 23.92
CA ASP A 62 -1.12 -15.14 24.32
C ASP A 62 -2.59 -14.88 23.94
N SER A 63 -2.90 -13.82 23.19
CA SER A 63 -4.29 -13.47 22.90
C SER A 63 -4.96 -14.48 21.95
N ASP A 64 -6.22 -14.84 22.24
CA ASP A 64 -7.06 -15.67 21.35
C ASP A 64 -7.26 -15.04 19.96
N ILE A 65 -7.03 -13.72 19.85
CA ILE A 65 -6.96 -13.03 18.56
C ILE A 65 -5.77 -13.57 17.76
N GLY A 66 -4.59 -13.70 18.38
CA GLY A 66 -3.43 -14.42 17.82
C GLY A 66 -3.74 -15.89 17.47
N MET A 67 -4.62 -16.56 18.22
CA MET A 67 -5.13 -17.91 17.88
C MET A 67 -6.04 -17.93 16.64
N MET A 68 -6.90 -16.93 16.42
CA MET A 68 -7.63 -16.83 15.13
C MET A 68 -6.65 -16.60 13.96
N TYR A 69 -5.47 -16.02 14.25
CA TYR A 69 -4.35 -15.93 13.34
C TYR A 69 -3.39 -17.14 13.42
N GLU A 70 -3.73 -18.27 14.03
CA GLU A 70 -2.85 -19.45 14.07
C GLU A 70 -2.55 -20.04 12.69
N ILE A 71 -3.48 -19.91 11.75
CA ILE A 71 -3.26 -20.18 10.32
C ILE A 71 -2.11 -19.28 9.77
N PHE A 72 -1.86 -18.15 10.42
CA PHE A 72 -0.83 -17.16 10.13
C PHE A 72 0.30 -17.12 11.18
N LYS A 73 0.43 -18.07 12.13
CA LYS A 73 1.61 -18.13 13.05
C LYS A 73 2.93 -18.14 12.28
N TYR A 74 2.92 -18.61 11.03
CA TYR A 74 4.06 -18.53 10.12
C TYR A 74 4.49 -17.09 9.77
N HIS A 75 3.58 -16.12 9.79
CA HIS A 75 3.91 -14.70 9.60
C HIS A 75 4.76 -14.16 10.75
N TRP A 76 4.81 -14.86 11.89
CA TRP A 76 5.65 -14.48 13.02
C TRP A 76 7.13 -14.76 12.78
N SER A 77 7.47 -15.82 12.02
CA SER A 77 8.87 -16.14 11.71
C SER A 77 9.44 -15.30 10.57
N HIS A 78 8.59 -14.88 9.62
CA HIS A 78 9.01 -14.10 8.46
C HIS A 78 8.07 -12.92 8.10
N PRO A 79 7.74 -12.02 9.07
CA PRO A 79 6.77 -10.94 8.83
C PRO A 79 7.25 -9.97 7.74
N PHE A 80 8.56 -9.72 7.70
CA PHE A 80 9.15 -8.75 6.78
C PHE A 80 9.07 -9.17 5.32
N HIS A 81 9.10 -10.47 4.99
CA HIS A 81 8.96 -10.89 3.60
C HIS A 81 7.53 -10.66 3.09
N GLN A 82 6.52 -10.93 3.94
CA GLN A 82 5.12 -10.70 3.60
C GLN A 82 4.81 -9.20 3.51
N ILE A 83 5.30 -8.39 4.45
CA ILE A 83 5.18 -6.93 4.39
C ILE A 83 5.88 -6.38 3.14
N GLY A 84 7.07 -6.89 2.82
CA GLY A 84 7.81 -6.56 1.60
C GLY A 84 7.02 -6.85 0.34
N LEU A 85 6.44 -8.05 0.24
CA LEU A 85 5.63 -8.49 -0.88
C LEU A 85 4.43 -7.55 -1.11
N VAL A 86 3.63 -7.27 -0.07
CA VAL A 86 2.48 -6.36 -0.18
C VAL A 86 2.93 -4.95 -0.58
N SER A 87 4.06 -4.48 -0.05
CA SER A 87 4.61 -3.16 -0.37
C SER A 87 5.08 -3.05 -1.83
N LEU A 88 5.62 -4.13 -2.38
CA LEU A 88 6.00 -4.22 -3.80
C LEU A 88 4.77 -4.24 -4.70
N CYS A 89 3.76 -5.06 -4.39
CA CYS A 89 2.48 -5.09 -5.12
C CYS A 89 1.80 -3.71 -5.08
N TYR A 90 1.84 -3.04 -3.92
CA TYR A 90 1.36 -1.68 -3.78
C TYR A 90 2.05 -0.70 -4.72
N ALA A 91 3.39 -0.69 -4.73
CA ALA A 91 4.15 0.19 -5.62
C ALA A 91 3.89 -0.13 -7.10
N LEU A 92 3.73 -1.40 -7.44
CA LEU A 92 3.44 -1.88 -8.80
C LEU A 92 2.12 -1.32 -9.33
N ILE A 93 1.10 -1.20 -8.47
CA ILE A 93 -0.22 -0.68 -8.84
C ILE A 93 -0.27 0.84 -8.73
N ALA A 94 0.29 1.41 -7.66
CA ALA A 94 0.25 2.85 -7.41
C ALA A 94 1.05 3.64 -8.45
N THR A 95 2.17 3.10 -8.94
CA THR A 95 3.03 3.77 -9.93
C THR A 95 2.27 4.12 -11.21
N PRO A 96 1.69 3.16 -11.97
CA PRO A 96 0.95 3.47 -13.20
C PRO A 96 -0.28 4.34 -12.93
N VAL A 97 -0.95 4.17 -11.78
CA VAL A 97 -2.09 5.04 -11.39
C VAL A 97 -1.63 6.48 -11.20
N ILE A 98 -0.49 6.72 -10.55
CA ILE A 98 0.11 8.05 -10.42
C ILE A 98 0.53 8.58 -11.81
N LEU A 99 1.11 7.76 -12.67
CA LEU A 99 1.61 8.20 -13.97
C LEU A 99 0.53 8.40 -15.03
N SER A 100 -0.69 7.90 -14.81
CA SER A 100 -1.79 8.00 -15.78
C SER A 100 -2.02 9.45 -16.23
N PRO A 101 -2.06 9.73 -17.54
CA PRO A 101 -2.13 11.09 -18.10
C PRO A 101 -3.47 11.80 -17.87
N GLU A 102 -4.54 11.09 -17.51
CA GLU A 102 -5.84 11.69 -17.19
C GLU A 102 -5.77 12.52 -15.90
N ASP A 103 -6.38 13.72 -15.90
CA ASP A 103 -6.30 14.71 -14.80
C ASP A 103 -6.56 14.07 -13.41
N PRO A 104 -5.50 13.80 -12.65
CA PRO A 104 -5.60 13.06 -11.40
C PRO A 104 -6.14 13.98 -10.32
N VAL A 105 -5.98 15.30 -10.39
CA VAL A 105 -6.50 16.21 -9.36
C VAL A 105 -8.03 16.22 -9.37
N ARG A 106 -8.65 16.03 -10.54
CA ARG A 106 -10.11 15.90 -10.71
C ARG A 106 -10.65 14.50 -10.40
N ARG A 107 -9.79 13.47 -10.41
CA ARG A 107 -10.12 12.05 -10.12
C ARG A 107 -9.20 11.40 -9.09
N TRP A 108 -8.72 12.12 -8.08
CA TRP A 108 -8.11 11.51 -6.89
C TRP A 108 -9.10 11.50 -5.73
N PRO A 109 -10.28 10.86 -5.85
CA PRO A 109 -11.09 10.61 -4.68
C PRO A 109 -10.29 9.72 -3.74
N LYS A 110 -10.54 9.87 -2.43
CA LYS A 110 -10.01 8.96 -1.40
C LYS A 110 -10.21 7.47 -1.77
N SER A 111 -11.19 7.16 -2.62
CA SER A 111 -11.45 5.82 -3.15
C SER A 111 -10.34 5.26 -4.05
N SER A 112 -9.50 6.07 -4.71
CA SER A 112 -8.38 5.54 -5.51
C SER A 112 -7.36 4.80 -4.64
N THR A 113 -7.08 5.30 -3.43
CA THR A 113 -6.21 4.61 -2.47
C THR A 113 -6.82 3.29 -2.02
N LEU A 114 -8.13 3.26 -1.75
CA LEU A 114 -8.84 2.03 -1.39
C LEU A 114 -8.71 0.98 -2.49
N ILE A 115 -8.92 1.37 -3.75
CA ILE A 115 -8.79 0.48 -4.91
C ILE A 115 -7.35 -0.05 -5.03
N ILE A 116 -6.34 0.84 -4.91
CA ILE A 116 -4.93 0.42 -4.94
C ILE A 116 -4.67 -0.62 -3.84
N VAL A 117 -5.08 -0.36 -2.60
CA VAL A 117 -4.86 -1.29 -1.47
C VAL A 117 -5.56 -2.63 -1.71
N ILE A 118 -6.83 -2.62 -2.12
CA ILE A 118 -7.58 -3.86 -2.41
C ILE A 118 -6.87 -4.67 -3.51
N LEU A 119 -6.52 -4.02 -4.63
CA LEU A 119 -5.83 -4.71 -5.71
C LEU A 119 -4.44 -5.21 -5.27
N SER A 120 -3.74 -4.46 -4.42
CA SER A 120 -2.44 -4.88 -3.85
C SER A 120 -2.59 -6.17 -3.07
N LEU A 121 -3.63 -6.26 -2.24
CA LEU A 121 -3.92 -7.44 -1.43
C LEU A 121 -4.33 -8.64 -2.30
N VAL A 122 -5.16 -8.41 -3.33
CA VAL A 122 -5.58 -9.46 -4.28
C VAL A 122 -4.37 -10.03 -5.02
N ILE A 123 -3.45 -9.19 -5.50
CA ILE A 123 -2.25 -9.64 -6.22
C ILE A 123 -1.24 -10.28 -5.26
N ALA A 124 -1.06 -9.71 -4.07
CA ALA A 124 -0.12 -10.25 -3.08
C ALA A 124 -0.58 -11.59 -2.51
N SER A 125 -1.89 -11.86 -2.42
CA SER A 125 -2.46 -13.09 -1.86
C SER A 125 -1.86 -14.39 -2.42
N PRO A 126 -1.96 -14.68 -3.73
CA PRO A 126 -1.39 -15.92 -4.28
C PRO A 126 0.12 -15.98 -4.10
N LEU A 127 0.83 -14.85 -4.25
CA LEU A 127 2.27 -14.77 -4.05
C LEU A 127 2.67 -15.04 -2.59
N GLY A 128 1.85 -14.60 -1.64
CA GLY A 128 2.05 -14.84 -0.21
C GLY A 128 1.86 -16.32 0.13
N GLY A 129 0.92 -17.00 -0.54
CA GLY A 129 0.73 -18.45 -0.46
C GLY A 129 1.91 -19.25 -1.01
N VAL A 130 2.45 -18.84 -2.16
CA VAL A 130 3.69 -19.42 -2.70
C VAL A 130 4.84 -19.20 -1.73
N LEU A 131 4.99 -17.97 -1.24
CA LEU A 131 6.05 -17.61 -0.31
C LEU A 131 5.97 -18.45 0.96
N TRP A 132 4.77 -18.70 1.47
CA TRP A 132 4.52 -19.57 2.60
C TRP A 132 4.95 -21.02 2.34
N VAL A 133 4.58 -21.60 1.19
CA VAL A 133 5.00 -22.95 0.82
C VAL A 133 6.52 -23.07 0.69
N LEU A 134 7.19 -22.11 0.05
CA LEU A 134 8.66 -22.11 -0.08
C LEU A 134 9.37 -22.07 1.28
N HIS A 135 8.73 -21.38 2.20
CA HIS A 135 9.15 -21.21 3.56
C HIS A 135 8.98 -22.49 4.39
N ASP A 136 7.84 -23.18 4.22
CA ASP A 136 7.58 -24.50 4.82
C ASP A 136 8.58 -25.56 4.31
N MET A 137 8.81 -25.59 3.00
CA MET A 137 9.84 -26.43 2.37
C MET A 137 11.24 -26.18 2.95
N ARG A 138 11.57 -24.92 3.30
CA ARG A 138 12.84 -24.57 3.94
C ARG A 138 12.95 -25.09 5.38
N ALA A 139 11.82 -25.24 6.08
CA ALA A 139 11.77 -25.74 7.45
C ALA A 139 11.76 -27.28 7.53
N GLY A 140 11.59 -27.98 6.42
CA GLY A 140 11.47 -29.44 6.41
C GLY A 140 11.72 -30.08 5.04
N HIS A 141 10.68 -30.75 4.53
CA HIS A 141 10.79 -31.58 3.33
C HIS A 141 10.53 -30.76 2.05
N VAL A 142 11.43 -30.89 1.08
CA VAL A 142 11.25 -30.36 -0.28
C VAL A 142 10.75 -31.50 -1.18
N PRO A 143 9.53 -31.44 -1.73
CA PRO A 143 9.05 -32.45 -2.66
C PRO A 143 9.86 -32.40 -3.96
N GLU A 144 10.00 -33.54 -4.63
CA GLU A 144 10.73 -33.65 -5.90
C GLU A 144 9.79 -33.71 -7.11
N GLY A 145 10.32 -33.35 -8.29
CA GLY A 145 9.61 -33.48 -9.57
C GLY A 145 8.32 -32.66 -9.64
N GLN A 146 7.23 -33.28 -10.10
CA GLN A 146 5.93 -32.61 -10.26
C GLN A 146 5.31 -32.20 -8.92
N ALA A 147 5.55 -32.97 -7.86
CA ALA A 147 4.99 -32.70 -6.53
C ALA A 147 5.45 -31.34 -5.98
N PHE A 148 6.64 -30.86 -6.35
CA PHE A 148 7.12 -29.52 -6.01
C PHE A 148 6.19 -28.43 -6.56
N TRP A 149 5.84 -28.53 -7.85
CA TRP A 149 4.99 -27.56 -8.52
C TRP A 149 3.54 -27.63 -8.04
N ASP A 150 3.03 -28.84 -7.81
CA ASP A 150 1.69 -29.06 -7.28
C ASP A 150 1.55 -28.43 -5.88
N HIS A 151 2.61 -28.51 -5.07
CA HIS A 151 2.64 -27.90 -3.74
C HIS A 151 2.67 -26.36 -3.80
N ILE A 152 3.45 -25.78 -4.71
CA ILE A 152 3.44 -24.32 -4.98
C ILE A 152 2.06 -23.85 -5.45
N GLU A 153 1.46 -24.54 -6.41
CA GLU A 153 0.15 -24.19 -6.95
C GLU A 153 -0.94 -24.32 -5.87
N TRP A 154 -0.85 -25.36 -5.03
CA TRP A 154 -1.71 -25.50 -3.87
C TRP A 154 -1.59 -24.32 -2.92
N GLY A 155 -0.38 -23.89 -2.56
CA GLY A 155 -0.15 -22.71 -1.70
C GLY A 155 -0.79 -21.44 -2.27
N ALA A 156 -0.61 -21.20 -3.57
CA ALA A 156 -1.22 -20.05 -4.25
C ALA A 156 -2.76 -20.08 -4.19
N ARG A 157 -3.38 -21.23 -4.53
CA ARG A 157 -4.84 -21.41 -4.53
C ARG A 157 -5.42 -21.33 -3.12
N TYR A 158 -4.75 -21.94 -2.15
CA TYR A 158 -5.14 -21.93 -0.75
C TYR A 158 -5.18 -20.49 -0.21
N ALA A 159 -4.13 -19.71 -0.47
CA ALA A 159 -4.07 -18.32 -0.03
C ALA A 159 -5.21 -17.49 -0.63
N VAL A 160 -5.52 -17.60 -1.93
CA VAL A 160 -6.65 -16.88 -2.53
C VAL A 160 -7.98 -17.26 -1.89
N SER A 161 -8.17 -18.54 -1.56
CA SER A 161 -9.41 -19.05 -0.97
C SER A 161 -9.67 -18.54 0.46
N PHE A 162 -8.62 -18.21 1.21
CA PHE A 162 -8.72 -17.79 2.61
C PHE A 162 -8.37 -16.30 2.87
N SER A 163 -7.64 -15.64 1.97
CA SER A 163 -7.13 -14.28 2.23
C SER A 163 -8.22 -13.23 2.34
N TRP A 164 -9.38 -13.40 1.68
CA TRP A 164 -10.50 -12.46 1.83
C TRP A 164 -10.99 -12.40 3.28
N LEU A 165 -11.02 -13.53 3.99
CA LEU A 165 -11.41 -13.57 5.39
C LEU A 165 -10.37 -12.88 6.26
N ALA A 166 -9.08 -13.15 6.00
CA ALA A 166 -7.96 -12.50 6.69
C ALA A 166 -7.99 -10.97 6.52
N ILE A 167 -8.32 -10.48 5.32
CA ILE A 167 -8.49 -9.06 5.05
C ILE A 167 -9.67 -8.50 5.85
N LEU A 168 -10.82 -9.19 5.91
CA LEU A 168 -11.98 -8.69 6.65
C LEU A 168 -11.71 -8.60 8.16
N ILE A 169 -11.09 -9.62 8.76
CA ILE A 169 -10.81 -9.63 10.21
C ILE A 169 -9.69 -8.67 10.60
N SER A 170 -8.76 -8.34 9.68
CA SER A 170 -7.65 -7.42 9.90
C SER A 170 -8.05 -5.94 9.75
N PHE A 171 -9.31 -5.60 10.06
CA PHE A 171 -9.87 -4.26 9.85
C PHE A 171 -9.02 -3.12 10.46
N PRO A 172 -8.53 -3.21 11.71
CA PRO A 172 -7.70 -2.14 12.29
C PRO A 172 -6.40 -1.90 11.51
N TYR A 173 -5.72 -2.99 11.12
CA TYR A 173 -4.50 -2.90 10.32
C TYR A 173 -4.77 -2.36 8.92
N ASN A 174 -5.87 -2.79 8.28
CA ASN A 174 -6.25 -2.31 6.96
C ASN A 174 -6.64 -0.83 6.97
N LEU A 175 -7.31 -0.36 8.02
CA LEU A 175 -7.62 1.06 8.18
C LEU A 175 -6.34 1.89 8.32
N PHE A 176 -5.38 1.40 9.10
CA PHE A 176 -4.06 2.01 9.21
C PHE A 176 -3.34 2.05 7.86
N GLY A 177 -3.30 0.92 7.15
CA GLY A 177 -2.73 0.82 5.80
C GLY A 177 -3.39 1.75 4.80
N LEU A 178 -4.70 1.96 4.86
CA LEU A 178 -5.42 2.91 4.00
C LEU A 178 -5.01 4.36 4.26
N VAL A 179 -4.90 4.77 5.53
CA VAL A 179 -4.47 6.13 5.89
C VAL A 179 -3.03 6.37 5.42
N LEU A 180 -2.13 5.44 5.72
CA LEU A 180 -0.72 5.56 5.33
C LEU A 180 -0.53 5.49 3.82
N GLY A 181 -1.18 4.55 3.15
CA GLY A 181 -1.17 4.44 1.70
C GLY A 181 -1.63 5.74 1.06
N HIS A 182 -2.66 6.38 1.61
CA HIS A 182 -3.11 7.68 1.12
C HIS A 182 -2.00 8.75 1.21
N LEU A 183 -1.30 8.83 2.35
CA LEU A 183 -0.20 9.78 2.55
C LEU A 183 0.97 9.51 1.60
N VAL A 184 1.39 8.25 1.47
CA VAL A 184 2.49 7.82 0.59
C VAL A 184 2.15 8.10 -0.86
N THR A 185 0.96 7.73 -1.33
CA THR A 185 0.57 7.98 -2.72
C THR A 185 0.49 9.47 -3.02
N ARG A 186 -0.06 10.26 -2.10
CA ARG A 186 -0.13 11.72 -2.24
C ARG A 186 1.25 12.34 -2.32
N GLN A 187 2.21 11.86 -1.53
CA GLN A 187 3.59 12.34 -1.58
C GLN A 187 4.30 11.89 -2.87
N GLY A 188 4.12 10.64 -3.29
CA GLY A 188 4.65 10.15 -4.56
C GLY A 188 4.12 10.94 -5.75
N TYR A 189 2.82 11.26 -5.74
CA TYR A 189 2.23 12.14 -6.75
C TYR A 189 2.86 13.55 -6.76
N ARG A 190 3.12 14.14 -5.59
CA ARG A 190 3.80 15.45 -5.53
C ARG A 190 5.20 15.44 -6.15
N MET A 191 5.90 14.30 -6.12
CA MET A 191 7.20 14.15 -6.75
C MET A 191 7.16 14.17 -8.28
N THR A 192 5.97 14.01 -8.89
CA THR A 192 5.79 14.05 -10.35
C THR A 192 5.39 15.44 -10.87
N LEU A 193 5.16 16.40 -9.99
CA LEU A 193 4.70 17.74 -10.35
C LEU A 193 5.88 18.70 -10.58
N GLU A 194 5.73 19.59 -11.55
CA GLU A 194 6.69 20.67 -11.73
C GLU A 194 6.63 21.71 -10.60
N PRO A 195 7.77 22.25 -10.16
CA PRO A 195 7.77 23.48 -9.37
C PRO A 195 7.09 24.58 -10.18
N LEU A 196 6.26 25.40 -9.52
CA LEU A 196 5.74 26.61 -10.17
C LEU A 196 6.93 27.50 -10.54
N PRO A 197 6.93 28.14 -11.73
CA PRO A 197 7.92 29.16 -12.02
C PRO A 197 7.88 30.20 -10.90
N THR A 198 9.05 30.48 -10.31
CA THR A 198 9.18 31.59 -9.36
C THR A 198 8.89 32.86 -10.14
N ALA A 199 7.86 33.59 -9.72
CA ALA A 199 7.59 34.91 -10.29
C ALA A 199 8.85 35.79 -10.12
N PRO A 200 9.25 36.55 -11.16
CA PRO A 200 10.39 37.44 -11.09
C PRO A 200 10.21 38.56 -10.05
#